data_AF-A0A3D3KML5-F1
#
_entry.id   AF-A0A3D3KML5-F1
#
_cell.length_a   1.000
_cell.length_b   1.000
_cell.length_c   1.000
_cell.angle_alpha   90.00
_cell.angle_beta   90.00
_cell.angle_gamma   90.00
#
_symmetry.space_group_name_H-M   'P 1'
#
loop_
_entity.id
_entity.type
_entity.pdbx_description
1 polymer ?
#
loop_
_entity_poly.entity_id
_entity_poly.type
_entity_poly.pdbx_seq_one_letter_code
_entity_poly.pdbx_strand_id
1 'polypeptide(L)'
;MMNILNHPELAGFYSLAAVAIFASLRVVTQSNPVHAILSMIVSLLAIAGIFFVLGAPFAGALEIVVYAGAIMVLFVFVIMMLNLGMTNDEREERWLDAGTWAIPTGLTLIIAVVLYAMIGLNHDEAAMIGGTTVSAKVVGTVLFTKYVMLIEVAALLLLAALVAAYHLGKESSDDEVVGNDPQGFQTHTGNTKPYGNDSTHTKSEAVTMAEPYEYKDVDPHDYVSMNVGVNKVTRKESD
;
A
#
# COMPACT_ATOMS: atom_id res chain seq x y z
N MET A 1 -11.17 -11.65 -39.12
CA MET A 1 -11.29 -12.21 -37.76
C MET A 1 -10.72 -13.64 -37.63
N MET A 2 -10.69 -14.45 -38.71
CA MET A 2 -10.22 -15.86 -38.67
C MET A 2 -8.69 -16.08 -38.70
N ASN A 3 -7.86 -15.04 -38.90
CA ASN A 3 -6.40 -15.21 -38.97
C ASN A 3 -5.67 -15.18 -37.62
N ILE A 4 -6.32 -14.74 -36.54
CA ILE A 4 -5.66 -14.62 -35.22
C ILE A 4 -5.65 -15.97 -34.49
N LEU A 5 -6.58 -16.89 -34.80
CA LEU A 5 -6.60 -18.24 -34.21
C LEU A 5 -5.46 -19.14 -34.70
N ASN A 6 -4.87 -18.84 -35.86
CA ASN A 6 -3.83 -19.68 -36.47
C ASN A 6 -2.41 -19.27 -36.04
N HIS A 7 -2.28 -18.18 -35.28
CA HIS A 7 -1.00 -17.60 -34.84
C HIS A 7 -1.06 -17.34 -33.34
N PRO A 8 -0.72 -18.32 -32.48
CA PRO A 8 -0.80 -18.19 -31.03
C PRO A 8 0.02 -17.00 -30.49
N GLU A 9 1.10 -16.61 -31.17
CA GLU A 9 1.93 -15.44 -30.90
C GLU A 9 1.18 -14.11 -31.04
N LEU A 10 0.34 -13.99 -32.08
CA LEU A 10 -0.48 -12.79 -32.30
C LEU A 10 -1.62 -12.72 -31.31
N ALA A 11 -2.27 -13.86 -31.02
CA ALA A 11 -3.30 -13.95 -30.00
C ALA A 11 -2.76 -13.57 -28.60
N GLY A 12 -1.56 -14.05 -28.25
CA GLY A 12 -0.86 -13.67 -27.01
C GLY A 12 -0.58 -12.17 -26.93
N PHE A 13 -0.04 -11.57 -28.00
CA PHE A 13 0.22 -10.14 -28.05
C PHE A 13 -1.05 -9.29 -27.89
N TYR A 14 -2.12 -9.56 -28.66
CA TYR A 14 -3.34 -8.76 -28.61
C TYR A 14 -4.08 -8.91 -27.26
N SER A 15 -4.06 -10.10 -26.67
CA SER A 15 -4.66 -10.31 -25.34
C SER A 15 -3.90 -9.56 -24.25
N LEU A 16 -2.57 -9.64 -24.21
CA LEU A 16 -1.74 -8.88 -23.27
C LEU A 16 -1.88 -7.36 -23.48
N ALA A 17 -1.96 -6.90 -24.73
CA ALA A 17 -2.19 -5.49 -25.04
C ALA A 17 -3.56 -5.00 -24.53
N ALA A 18 -4.62 -5.79 -24.75
CA ALA A 18 -5.94 -5.48 -24.23
C ALA A 18 -5.94 -5.40 -22.69
N VAL A 19 -5.26 -6.34 -22.03
CA VAL A 19 -5.07 -6.34 -20.58
C VAL A 19 -4.34 -5.08 -20.11
N ALA A 20 -3.21 -4.71 -20.74
CA ALA A 20 -2.44 -3.53 -20.36
C ALA A 20 -3.26 -2.24 -20.49
N ILE A 21 -4.02 -2.07 -21.58
CA ILE A 21 -4.88 -0.90 -21.81
C ILE A 21 -5.98 -0.84 -20.76
N PHE A 22 -6.67 -1.96 -20.53
CA PHE A 22 -7.77 -2.01 -19.56
C PHE A 22 -7.29 -1.75 -18.13
N ALA A 23 -6.14 -2.36 -17.75
CA ALA A 23 -5.50 -2.14 -16.47
C ALA A 23 -5.13 -0.66 -16.28
N SER A 24 -4.47 -0.06 -17.28
CA SER A 24 -4.07 1.36 -17.28
C SER A 24 -5.26 2.31 -17.18
N LEU A 25 -6.34 2.05 -17.92
CA LEU A 25 -7.56 2.84 -17.81
C LEU A 25 -8.13 2.76 -16.39
N ARG A 26 -8.11 1.57 -15.79
CA ARG A 26 -8.59 1.38 -14.42
C ARG A 26 -7.77 2.16 -13.41
N VAL A 27 -6.44 2.25 -13.56
CA VAL A 27 -5.56 3.07 -12.70
C VAL A 27 -6.07 4.51 -12.61
N VAL A 28 -6.42 5.11 -13.74
CA VAL A 28 -6.84 6.53 -13.81
C VAL A 28 -8.27 6.73 -13.29
N THR A 29 -9.15 5.74 -13.47
CA THR A 29 -10.56 5.82 -13.04
C THR A 29 -10.80 5.47 -11.56
N GLN A 30 -9.84 4.79 -10.90
CA GLN A 30 -10.02 4.26 -9.56
C GLN A 30 -9.77 5.34 -8.49
N SER A 31 -10.76 5.56 -7.61
CA SER A 31 -10.64 6.56 -6.53
C SER A 31 -9.78 6.10 -5.35
N ASN A 32 -9.65 4.79 -5.13
CA ASN A 32 -8.81 4.24 -4.06
C ASN A 32 -7.38 4.02 -4.58
N PRO A 33 -6.35 4.69 -4.01
CA PRO A 33 -4.98 4.67 -4.53
C PRO A 33 -4.32 3.29 -4.41
N VAL A 34 -4.64 2.51 -3.39
CA VAL A 34 -4.14 1.13 -3.23
C VAL A 34 -4.59 0.27 -4.41
N HIS A 35 -5.87 0.37 -4.77
CA HIS A 35 -6.42 -0.39 -5.89
C HIS A 35 -5.90 0.11 -7.25
N ALA A 36 -5.67 1.42 -7.38
CA ALA A 36 -5.08 2.01 -8.58
C ALA A 36 -3.67 1.44 -8.83
N ILE A 37 -2.82 1.41 -7.79
CA ILE A 37 -1.46 0.89 -7.91
C ILE A 37 -1.43 -0.62 -8.15
N LEU A 38 -2.31 -1.40 -7.52
CA LEU A 38 -2.42 -2.84 -7.82
C LEU A 38 -2.73 -3.08 -9.30
N SER A 39 -3.63 -2.29 -9.90
CA SER A 39 -3.91 -2.37 -11.33
C SER A 39 -2.77 -1.86 -12.20
N MET A 40 -1.99 -0.91 -11.72
CA MET A 40 -0.78 -0.46 -12.41
C MET A 40 0.26 -1.59 -12.49
N ILE A 41 0.47 -2.34 -11.40
CA ILE A 41 1.35 -3.51 -11.40
C ILE A 41 0.89 -4.53 -12.44
N VAL A 42 -0.42 -4.82 -12.52
CA VAL A 42 -0.96 -5.74 -13.55
C VAL A 42 -0.67 -5.23 -14.97
N SER A 43 -0.78 -3.91 -15.21
CA SER A 43 -0.44 -3.31 -16.50
C SER A 43 1.05 -3.49 -16.84
N LEU A 44 1.95 -3.26 -15.89
CA LEU A 44 3.40 -3.41 -16.10
C LEU A 44 3.78 -4.88 -16.34
N LEU A 45 3.14 -5.82 -15.64
CA LEU A 45 3.32 -7.25 -15.90
C LEU A 45 2.80 -7.67 -17.28
N ALA A 46 1.71 -7.08 -17.76
CA ALA A 46 1.23 -7.33 -19.12
C ALA A 46 2.20 -6.79 -20.18
N ILE A 47 2.79 -5.61 -19.95
CA ILE A 47 3.84 -5.04 -20.80
C ILE A 47 5.11 -5.92 -20.79
N ALA A 48 5.51 -6.42 -19.62
CA ALA A 48 6.60 -7.38 -19.53
C ALA A 48 6.31 -8.64 -20.36
N GLY A 49 5.08 -9.17 -20.28
CA GLY A 49 4.57 -10.24 -21.13
C GLY A 49 4.73 -9.92 -22.62
N ILE A 50 4.36 -8.71 -23.05
CA ILE A 50 4.53 -8.26 -24.44
C ILE A 50 6.01 -8.30 -24.85
N PHE A 51 6.95 -7.89 -23.98
CA PHE A 51 8.37 -8.01 -24.28
C PHE A 51 8.84 -9.46 -24.44
N PHE A 52 8.27 -10.41 -23.69
CA PHE A 52 8.55 -11.84 -23.90
C PHE A 52 8.04 -12.31 -25.27
N VAL A 53 6.82 -11.91 -25.66
CA VAL A 53 6.23 -12.26 -26.97
C VAL A 53 7.01 -11.63 -28.14
N LEU A 54 7.57 -10.44 -27.95
CA LEU A 54 8.41 -9.76 -28.95
C LEU A 54 9.85 -10.32 -29.03
N GLY A 55 10.20 -11.35 -28.26
CA GLY A 55 11.55 -11.92 -28.26
C GLY A 55 12.60 -11.05 -27.56
N ALA A 56 12.18 -10.17 -26.64
CA ALA A 56 13.05 -9.29 -25.84
C ALA A 56 13.04 -9.68 -24.34
N PRO A 57 13.51 -10.89 -23.96
CA PRO A 57 13.41 -11.38 -22.59
C PRO A 57 14.21 -10.54 -21.59
N PHE A 58 15.32 -9.93 -22.01
CA PHE A 58 16.11 -9.04 -21.15
C PHE A 58 15.33 -7.78 -20.76
N ALA A 59 14.63 -7.15 -21.72
CA ALA A 59 13.80 -5.98 -21.46
C ALA A 59 12.60 -6.35 -20.58
N GLY A 60 11.92 -7.47 -20.86
CA GLY A 60 10.83 -7.97 -20.03
C GLY A 60 11.26 -8.26 -18.59
N ALA A 61 12.44 -8.85 -18.39
CA ALA A 61 12.98 -9.07 -17.05
C ALA A 61 13.27 -7.76 -16.30
N LEU A 62 13.83 -6.76 -16.97
CA LEU A 62 14.05 -5.43 -16.37
C LEU A 62 12.73 -4.73 -16.04
N GLU A 63 11.69 -4.90 -16.86
CA GLU A 63 10.34 -4.38 -16.57
C GLU A 63 9.79 -4.94 -15.26
N ILE A 64 9.93 -6.25 -15.05
CA ILE A 64 9.48 -6.92 -13.82
C ILE A 64 10.31 -6.46 -12.61
N VAL A 65 11.64 -6.48 -12.71
CA VAL A 65 12.51 -6.22 -11.55
C VAL A 65 12.52 -4.74 -11.17
N VAL A 66 12.63 -3.84 -12.14
CA VAL A 66 12.81 -2.40 -11.89
C VAL A 66 11.46 -1.71 -11.74
N TYR A 67 10.57 -1.84 -12.72
CA TYR A 67 9.31 -1.10 -12.71
C TYR A 67 8.30 -1.74 -11.76
N ALA A 68 7.87 -2.97 -12.04
CA ALA A 68 6.88 -3.66 -11.23
C ALA A 68 7.41 -4.05 -9.83
N GLY A 69 8.72 -4.29 -9.71
CA GLY A 69 9.40 -4.62 -8.47
C GLY A 69 9.77 -3.37 -7.68
N ALA A 70 10.96 -2.80 -7.94
CA ALA A 70 11.53 -1.77 -7.09
C ALA A 70 10.68 -0.48 -7.03
N ILE A 71 10.31 0.08 -8.19
CA ILE A 71 9.62 1.37 -8.25
C ILE A 71 8.20 1.25 -7.70
N MET A 72 7.43 0.25 -8.16
CA MET A 72 6.05 0.09 -7.68
C MET A 72 5.98 -0.26 -6.19
N VAL A 73 6.89 -1.09 -5.66
CA VAL A 73 6.92 -1.38 -4.22
C VAL A 73 7.21 -0.13 -3.40
N LEU A 74 8.12 0.75 -3.86
CA LEU A 74 8.36 2.04 -3.22
C LEU A 74 7.07 2.90 -3.22
N PHE A 75 6.34 2.95 -4.33
CA PHE A 75 5.05 3.66 -4.37
C PHE A 75 4.03 3.07 -3.41
N VAL A 76 3.86 1.73 -3.38
CA VAL A 76 2.97 1.05 -2.42
C VAL A 76 3.33 1.39 -0.98
N PHE A 77 4.62 1.42 -0.66
CA PHE A 77 5.09 1.80 0.67
C PHE A 77 4.73 3.25 1.00
N VAL A 78 5.00 4.18 0.08
CA VAL A 78 4.70 5.61 0.26
C VAL A 78 3.21 5.86 0.41
N ILE A 79 2.36 5.30 -0.46
CA ILE A 79 0.91 5.54 -0.38
C ILE A 79 0.29 4.98 0.89
N MET A 80 0.85 3.88 1.41
CA MET A 80 0.40 3.26 2.66
C MET A 80 0.84 4.06 3.87
N MET A 81 2.09 4.58 3.88
CA MET A 81 2.57 5.48 4.92
C MET A 81 1.76 6.78 4.97
N LEU A 82 1.40 7.33 3.81
CA LEU A 82 0.62 8.57 3.69
C LEU A 82 -0.88 8.37 3.99
N ASN A 83 -1.30 7.15 4.31
CA ASN A 83 -2.68 6.76 4.59
C ASN A 83 -3.71 7.39 3.63
N LEU A 84 -3.40 7.39 2.32
CA LEU A 84 -4.26 8.00 1.29
C LEU A 84 -5.56 7.19 1.03
N GLY A 85 -5.89 6.21 1.90
CA GLY A 85 -6.97 5.24 1.73
C GLY A 85 -8.02 5.20 2.84
N MET A 86 -7.98 6.08 3.86
CA MET A 86 -8.80 5.94 5.07
C MET A 86 -9.70 7.13 5.41
N THR A 87 -10.29 7.81 4.42
CA THR A 87 -11.47 8.63 4.69
C THR A 87 -12.70 7.80 4.33
N ASN A 88 -13.22 7.02 5.27
CA ASN A 88 -14.63 6.61 5.43
C ASN A 88 -14.70 5.36 6.35
N ASP A 89 -14.96 5.60 7.63
CA ASP A 89 -15.10 4.62 8.73
C ASP A 89 -16.30 3.65 8.59
N GLU A 90 -16.93 3.52 7.41
CA GLU A 90 -18.12 2.69 7.19
C GLU A 90 -17.90 1.50 6.25
N ARG A 91 -16.66 1.19 5.83
CA ARG A 91 -16.37 0.19 4.77
C ARG A 91 -15.33 -0.87 5.12
N GLU A 92 -15.19 -1.23 6.39
CA GLU A 92 -14.39 -2.40 6.77
C GLU A 92 -14.95 -3.70 6.14
N GLU A 93 -16.29 -3.80 5.97
CA GLU A 93 -16.93 -4.93 5.26
C GLU A 93 -16.74 -4.90 3.73
N ARG A 94 -16.42 -3.74 3.13
CA ARG A 94 -16.22 -3.62 1.67
C ARG A 94 -14.77 -3.73 1.21
N TRP A 95 -13.81 -3.79 2.13
CA TRP A 95 -12.43 -4.16 1.79
C TRP A 95 -12.32 -5.64 1.38
N LEU A 96 -13.28 -6.45 1.81
CA LEU A 96 -13.49 -7.85 1.38
C LEU A 96 -14.61 -7.99 0.35
N ASP A 97 -15.07 -6.90 -0.27
CA ASP A 97 -16.07 -6.99 -1.33
C ASP A 97 -15.38 -7.64 -2.55
N ALA A 98 -15.61 -8.95 -2.68
CA ALA A 98 -14.99 -9.83 -3.66
C ALA A 98 -15.11 -9.28 -5.09
N GLY A 99 -16.12 -8.45 -5.38
CA GLY A 99 -16.29 -7.78 -6.66
C GLY A 99 -15.15 -6.83 -7.04
N THR A 100 -14.53 -6.13 -6.09
CA THR A 100 -13.47 -5.13 -6.36
C THR A 100 -12.10 -5.76 -6.59
N TRP A 101 -11.87 -6.94 -6.00
CA TRP A 101 -10.63 -7.72 -6.14
C TRP A 101 -10.72 -8.78 -7.25
N ALA A 102 -11.94 -9.17 -7.65
CA ALA A 102 -12.17 -10.09 -8.77
C ALA A 102 -11.59 -9.57 -10.09
N ILE A 103 -11.60 -8.26 -10.32
CA ILE A 103 -11.11 -7.67 -11.57
C ILE A 103 -9.57 -7.76 -11.68
N PRO A 104 -8.75 -7.23 -10.75
CA PRO A 104 -7.29 -7.37 -10.85
C PRO A 104 -6.84 -8.83 -10.78
N THR A 105 -7.50 -9.66 -9.97
CA THR A 105 -7.21 -11.10 -9.89
C THR A 105 -7.56 -11.82 -11.19
N GLY A 106 -8.72 -11.53 -11.78
CA GLY A 106 -9.15 -12.10 -13.06
C GLY A 106 -8.23 -11.68 -14.20
N LEU A 107 -7.79 -10.42 -14.20
CA LEU A 107 -6.86 -9.91 -15.20
C LEU A 107 -5.47 -10.55 -15.07
N THR A 108 -5.00 -10.77 -13.84
CA THR A 108 -3.77 -11.52 -13.56
C THR A 108 -3.89 -12.99 -13.98
N LEU A 109 -5.05 -13.61 -13.77
CA LEU A 109 -5.33 -14.99 -14.18
C LEU A 109 -5.30 -15.11 -15.71
N ILE A 110 -5.86 -14.12 -16.43
CA ILE A 110 -5.78 -14.06 -17.90
C ILE A 110 -4.32 -14.02 -18.35
N ILE A 111 -3.49 -13.15 -17.74
CA ILE A 111 -2.04 -13.10 -18.05
C ILE A 111 -1.40 -14.48 -17.80
N ALA A 112 -1.67 -15.10 -16.66
CA ALA A 112 -1.10 -16.40 -16.30
C ALA A 112 -1.50 -17.51 -17.28
N VAL A 113 -2.78 -17.55 -17.70
CA VAL A 113 -3.28 -18.53 -18.68
C VAL A 113 -2.66 -18.30 -20.05
N VAL A 114 -2.55 -17.04 -20.50
CA VAL A 114 -1.90 -16.71 -21.78
C VAL A 114 -0.44 -17.15 -21.76
N LEU A 115 0.31 -16.82 -20.71
CA LEU A 115 1.71 -17.23 -20.58
C LEU A 115 1.85 -18.76 -20.52
N TYR A 116 1.00 -19.44 -19.74
CA TYR A 116 1.00 -20.89 -19.66
C TYR A 116 0.68 -21.54 -21.01
N ALA A 117 -0.30 -21.04 -21.75
CA ALA A 117 -0.66 -21.54 -23.07
C ALA A 117 0.47 -21.32 -24.09
N MET A 118 1.16 -20.18 -24.04
CA MET A 118 2.27 -19.88 -24.95
C MET A 118 3.51 -20.75 -24.68
N ILE A 119 3.80 -21.05 -23.41
CA ILE A 119 4.96 -21.88 -23.01
C ILE A 119 4.63 -23.39 -23.12
N GLY A 120 3.40 -23.78 -22.80
CA GLY A 120 3.00 -25.19 -22.67
C GLY A 120 2.54 -25.86 -23.97
N LEU A 121 1.94 -25.12 -24.91
CA LEU A 121 1.36 -25.71 -26.13
C LEU A 121 2.34 -25.79 -27.32
N ASN A 122 3.41 -24.98 -27.33
CA ASN A 122 4.39 -24.94 -28.41
C ASN A 122 5.81 -25.13 -27.84
N HIS A 123 6.22 -26.39 -27.66
CA HIS A 123 7.54 -26.74 -27.09
C HIS A 123 8.72 -26.52 -28.06
N ASP A 124 8.48 -26.39 -29.37
CA ASP A 124 9.56 -26.36 -30.37
C ASP A 124 9.97 -24.94 -30.80
N GLU A 125 9.06 -23.97 -30.75
CA GLU A 125 9.35 -22.55 -30.94
C GLU A 125 8.47 -21.76 -29.97
N ALA A 126 9.06 -21.12 -28.97
CA ALA A 126 8.33 -20.16 -28.15
C ALA A 126 7.61 -19.19 -29.10
N ALA A 127 6.28 -19.08 -28.99
CA ALA A 127 5.44 -18.31 -29.89
C ALA A 127 5.85 -16.82 -29.85
N MET A 128 6.84 -16.47 -30.65
CA MET A 128 7.51 -15.18 -30.66
C MET A 128 7.26 -14.49 -32.00
N ILE A 129 6.84 -13.24 -31.92
CA ILE A 129 6.60 -12.42 -33.10
C ILE A 129 7.96 -12.11 -33.75
N GLY A 130 8.19 -12.64 -34.95
CA GLY A 130 9.38 -12.36 -35.76
C GLY A 130 10.55 -13.34 -35.60
N GLY A 131 10.44 -14.38 -34.76
CA GLY A 131 11.39 -15.51 -34.70
C GLY A 131 12.82 -15.21 -34.23
N THR A 132 13.19 -13.95 -34.02
CA THR A 132 14.54 -13.58 -33.57
C THR A 132 14.54 -13.17 -32.10
N THR A 133 15.28 -13.90 -31.27
CA THR A 133 15.45 -13.55 -29.86
C THR A 133 16.62 -12.60 -29.66
N VAL A 134 16.38 -11.50 -28.95
CA VAL A 134 17.44 -10.58 -28.52
C VAL A 134 17.97 -11.06 -27.18
N SER A 135 19.10 -11.78 -27.23
CA SER A 135 19.78 -12.25 -26.02
C SER A 135 20.34 -11.08 -25.20
N ALA A 136 20.27 -11.21 -23.87
CA ALA A 136 20.89 -10.27 -22.92
C ALA A 136 22.38 -10.01 -23.22
N LYS A 137 23.09 -11.02 -23.75
CA LYS A 137 24.50 -10.88 -24.14
C LYS A 137 24.68 -9.83 -25.23
N VAL A 138 23.83 -9.81 -26.25
CA VAL A 138 23.90 -8.86 -27.37
C VAL A 138 23.58 -7.45 -26.88
N VAL A 139 22.61 -7.31 -25.98
CA VAL A 139 22.30 -6.02 -25.37
C VAL A 139 23.49 -5.52 -24.56
N GLY A 140 24.07 -6.37 -23.72
CA GLY A 140 25.25 -6.04 -22.92
C GLY A 140 26.47 -5.63 -23.75
N THR A 141 26.78 -6.35 -24.83
CA THR A 141 27.93 -6.00 -25.69
C THR A 141 27.75 -4.64 -26.35
N VAL A 142 26.54 -4.34 -26.84
CA VAL A 142 26.24 -3.04 -27.45
C VAL A 142 26.28 -1.93 -26.41
N LEU A 143 25.76 -2.18 -25.20
CA LEU A 143 25.82 -1.25 -24.07
C LEU A 143 27.27 -0.88 -23.72
N PHE A 144 28.15 -1.87 -23.51
CA PHE A 144 29.53 -1.62 -23.07
C PHE A 144 30.51 -1.25 -24.20
N THR A 145 30.14 -1.43 -25.46
CA THR A 145 31.01 -1.07 -26.59
C THR A 145 30.58 0.25 -27.23
N LYS A 146 29.31 0.37 -27.63
CA LYS A 146 28.80 1.54 -28.37
C LYS A 146 28.26 2.62 -27.44
N TYR A 147 27.63 2.22 -26.34
CA TYR A 147 26.91 3.13 -25.43
C TYR A 147 27.58 3.30 -24.06
N VAL A 148 28.90 3.08 -23.98
CA VAL A 148 29.65 3.17 -22.71
C VAL A 148 29.46 4.51 -22.00
N MET A 149 29.46 5.62 -22.77
CA MET A 149 29.23 6.96 -22.22
C MET A 149 27.84 7.09 -21.57
N LEU A 150 26.80 6.46 -22.13
CA LEU A 150 25.45 6.50 -21.54
C LEU A 150 25.40 5.72 -20.21
N ILE A 151 26.14 4.62 -20.10
CA ILE A 151 26.23 3.84 -18.86
C ILE A 151 26.95 4.64 -17.77
N GLU A 152 28.04 5.31 -18.11
CA GLU A 152 28.77 6.17 -17.16
C GLU A 152 27.88 7.30 -16.64
N VAL A 153 27.15 7.97 -17.54
CA VAL A 153 26.19 9.02 -17.15
C VAL A 153 25.06 8.45 -16.28
N ALA A 154 24.53 7.27 -16.61
CA ALA A 154 23.52 6.61 -15.78
C ALA A 154 24.04 6.25 -14.39
N ALA A 155 25.28 5.76 -14.28
CA ALA A 155 25.91 5.45 -13.01
C ALA A 155 26.11 6.70 -12.13
N LEU A 156 26.55 7.81 -12.73
CA LEU A 156 26.65 9.10 -12.04
C LEU A 156 25.27 9.63 -11.62
N LEU A 157 24.24 9.43 -12.45
CA LEU A 157 22.87 9.81 -12.13
C LEU A 157 22.34 9.01 -10.94
N LEU A 158 22.55 7.68 -10.92
CA LEU A 158 22.15 6.84 -9.78
C LEU A 158 22.91 7.20 -8.50
N LEU A 159 24.21 7.50 -8.61
CA LEU A 159 24.99 7.99 -7.47
C LEU A 159 24.43 9.32 -6.93
N ALA A 160 24.14 10.27 -7.82
CA ALA A 160 23.57 11.55 -7.45
C ALA A 160 22.18 11.38 -6.81
N ALA A 161 21.33 10.51 -7.35
CA ALA A 161 20.01 10.20 -6.80
C ALA A 161 20.10 9.59 -5.38
N LEU A 162 21.05 8.68 -5.15
CA LEU A 162 21.31 8.10 -3.83
C LEU A 162 21.74 9.18 -2.82
N VAL A 163 22.70 10.04 -3.19
CA VAL A 163 23.16 11.13 -2.33
C VAL A 163 22.03 12.11 -2.03
N ALA A 164 21.21 12.46 -3.03
CA ALA A 164 20.06 13.34 -2.86
C ALA A 164 19.01 12.74 -1.91
N ALA A 165 18.67 11.45 -2.09
CA ALA A 165 17.74 10.74 -1.22
C ALA A 165 18.26 10.66 0.23
N TYR A 166 19.56 10.38 0.43
CA TYR A 166 20.18 10.36 1.75
C TYR A 166 20.13 11.73 2.43
N HIS A 167 20.49 12.80 1.70
CA HIS A 167 20.51 14.15 2.26
C HIS A 167 19.09 14.63 2.62
N LEU A 168 18.09 14.31 1.80
CA LEU A 168 16.69 14.65 2.06
C LEU A 168 16.11 13.85 3.23
N GLY A 169 16.52 12.59 3.40
CA GLY A 169 16.05 11.73 4.49
C GLY A 169 16.74 11.94 5.83
N LYS A 170 17.81 12.75 5.91
CA LYS A 170 18.55 13.00 7.15
C LYS A 170 17.86 14.10 7.97
N GLU A 171 17.25 13.75 9.11
CA GLU A 171 16.75 14.72 10.07
C GLU A 171 17.89 15.60 10.63
N SER A 172 17.63 16.89 10.81
CA SER A 172 18.54 17.87 11.39
C SER A 172 18.40 17.87 12.91
N SER A 173 19.37 17.32 13.63
CA SER A 173 19.41 17.33 15.11
C SER A 173 20.15 18.54 15.71
N ASP A 174 20.46 19.57 14.93
CA ASP A 174 21.40 20.63 15.34
C ASP A 174 20.75 22.03 15.44
N ASP A 175 19.71 22.18 16.26
CA ASP A 175 19.20 23.50 16.68
C ASP A 175 18.88 23.54 18.19
N GLU A 176 19.84 23.13 19.03
CA GLU A 176 19.86 23.51 20.45
C GLU A 176 21.09 24.40 20.72
N VAL A 177 21.01 25.65 20.28
CA VAL A 177 21.91 26.71 20.78
C VAL A 177 21.47 27.03 22.20
N VAL A 178 22.11 26.37 23.15
CA VAL A 178 22.09 26.66 24.59
C VAL A 178 22.49 28.12 24.81
N GLY A 179 21.49 29.00 24.92
CA GLY A 179 21.65 30.35 25.45
C GLY A 179 21.76 30.29 26.96
N ASN A 180 22.98 30.17 27.49
CA ASN A 180 23.23 30.31 28.92
C ASN A 180 23.92 31.64 29.18
N ASP A 181 23.13 32.70 29.37
CA ASP A 181 23.62 33.98 29.90
C ASP A 181 23.82 33.85 31.43
N PRO A 182 25.00 34.14 31.99
CA PRO A 182 25.17 34.22 33.44
C PRO A 182 24.72 35.61 33.92
N GLN A 183 23.42 35.80 34.12
CA GLN A 183 22.88 37.00 34.77
C GLN A 183 22.82 36.77 36.29
N GLY A 184 23.63 37.54 37.01
CA GLY A 184 23.85 37.45 38.45
C GLY A 184 22.59 37.61 39.29
N PHE A 185 22.49 36.79 40.33
CA PHE A 185 21.44 36.85 41.33
C PHE A 185 21.71 37.99 42.32
N GLN A 186 20.93 39.07 42.25
CA GLN A 186 20.84 40.09 43.29
C GLN A 186 19.78 39.69 44.32
N THR A 187 20.17 39.52 45.58
CA THR A 187 19.26 39.28 46.71
C THR A 187 18.39 40.51 46.96
N HIS A 188 17.14 40.50 46.49
CA HIS A 188 16.12 41.45 46.92
C HIS A 188 15.39 40.89 48.13
N THR A 189 15.76 41.38 49.32
CA THR A 189 15.01 41.20 50.57
C THR A 189 13.69 41.96 50.46
N GLY A 190 12.58 41.24 50.29
CA GLY A 190 11.24 41.82 50.14
C GLY A 190 10.22 41.10 51.02
N ASN A 191 9.60 41.87 51.92
CA ASN A 191 8.67 41.49 52.99
C ASN A 191 7.69 40.34 52.68
N THR A 192 7.73 39.29 53.49
CA THR A 192 6.63 38.32 53.62
C THR A 192 5.50 38.92 54.45
N LYS A 193 4.35 39.19 53.83
CA LYS A 193 3.10 39.45 54.56
C LYS A 193 2.57 38.12 55.12
N PRO A 194 2.17 38.02 56.40
CA PRO A 194 1.56 36.82 56.94
C PRO A 194 0.19 36.63 56.29
N TYR A 195 -0.07 35.45 55.72
CA TYR A 195 -1.41 35.06 55.28
C TYR A 195 -2.27 34.82 56.52
N GLY A 196 -3.24 35.71 56.77
CA GLY A 196 -4.29 35.50 57.74
C GLY A 196 -5.25 34.43 57.22
N ASN A 197 -5.60 33.47 58.06
CA ASN A 197 -6.72 32.60 57.77
C ASN A 197 -7.98 33.48 57.78
N ASP A 198 -8.73 33.46 56.69
CA ASP A 198 -10.13 33.87 56.70
C ASP A 198 -10.92 32.71 56.11
N SER A 199 -11.54 31.97 57.02
CA SER A 199 -12.26 30.73 56.75
C SER A 199 -13.76 30.98 56.78
N THR A 200 -14.22 31.99 56.04
CA THR A 200 -15.64 32.24 55.85
C THR A 200 -15.91 32.56 54.38
N HIS A 201 -16.84 31.81 53.77
CA HIS A 201 -17.32 31.94 52.37
C HIS A 201 -16.50 31.27 51.26
N THR A 202 -16.54 29.93 51.19
CA THR A 202 -16.62 29.14 49.92
C THR A 202 -16.63 27.62 50.17
N LYS A 203 -17.23 27.15 51.28
CA LYS A 203 -17.29 25.71 51.60
C LYS A 203 -18.58 25.01 51.15
N SER A 204 -19.45 25.69 50.39
CA SER A 204 -20.78 25.15 50.06
C SER A 204 -20.89 24.50 48.67
N GLU A 205 -19.97 24.75 47.74
CA GLU A 205 -20.11 24.22 46.37
C GLU A 205 -19.24 22.97 46.09
N ALA A 206 -18.13 22.80 46.82
CA ALA A 206 -17.23 21.66 46.61
C ALA A 206 -17.67 20.35 47.32
N VAL A 207 -18.69 20.40 48.19
CA VAL A 207 -19.17 19.23 48.97
C VAL A 207 -20.41 18.58 48.34
N THR A 208 -21.03 19.21 47.33
CA THR A 208 -22.31 18.75 46.75
C THR A 208 -22.14 17.84 45.52
N MET A 209 -20.96 17.75 44.89
CA MET A 209 -20.74 16.90 43.70
C MET A 209 -20.11 15.52 43.99
N ALA A 210 -19.87 15.17 45.25
CA ALA A 210 -19.32 13.86 45.61
C ALA A 210 -20.42 12.95 46.17
N GLU A 211 -21.34 12.50 45.31
CA GLU A 211 -22.13 11.32 45.64
C GLU A 211 -21.23 10.08 45.51
N PRO A 212 -21.15 9.21 46.54
CA PRO A 212 -20.33 8.02 46.47
C PRO A 212 -20.91 7.06 45.43
N TYR A 213 -20.07 6.60 44.50
CA TYR A 213 -20.43 5.52 43.58
C TYR A 213 -20.72 4.26 44.40
N GLU A 214 -21.97 3.80 44.38
CA GLU A 214 -22.38 2.58 45.04
C GLU A 214 -21.89 1.39 44.21
N TYR A 215 -20.86 0.70 44.71
CA TYR A 215 -20.33 -0.49 44.07
C TYR A 215 -21.33 -1.63 44.28
N LYS A 216 -22.07 -1.98 43.22
CA LYS A 216 -23.00 -3.11 43.24
C LYS A 216 -22.18 -4.40 43.16
N ASP A 217 -22.08 -5.13 44.26
CA ASP A 217 -21.44 -6.44 44.29
C ASP A 217 -22.11 -7.37 43.27
N VAL A 218 -21.36 -7.69 42.22
CA VAL A 218 -21.80 -8.60 41.16
C VAL A 218 -21.59 -10.02 41.68
N ASP A 219 -22.69 -10.74 41.94
CA ASP A 219 -22.65 -12.15 42.32
C ASP A 219 -22.02 -12.97 41.18
N PRO A 220 -20.94 -13.74 41.41
CA PRO A 220 -20.33 -14.57 40.37
C PRO A 220 -21.28 -15.62 39.76
N HIS A 221 -22.42 -15.94 40.41
CA HIS A 221 -23.42 -16.85 39.89
C HIS A 221 -24.36 -16.25 38.83
N ASP A 222 -24.36 -14.92 38.64
CA ASP A 222 -25.25 -14.25 37.69
C ASP A 222 -24.85 -14.46 36.21
N TYR A 223 -23.65 -14.99 35.95
CA TYR A 223 -23.17 -15.30 34.60
C TYR A 223 -23.66 -16.65 34.04
N VAL A 224 -24.43 -17.44 34.79
CA VAL A 224 -24.68 -18.86 34.45
C VAL A 224 -26.11 -19.18 33.96
N SER A 225 -27.04 -18.23 33.89
CA SER A 225 -28.46 -18.57 33.58
C SER A 225 -29.09 -17.92 32.35
N MET A 226 -28.33 -17.25 31.48
CA MET A 226 -28.87 -16.76 30.19
C MET A 226 -28.88 -17.90 29.16
N ASN A 227 -29.65 -18.96 29.42
CA ASN A 227 -29.80 -20.10 28.53
C ASN A 227 -30.82 -19.76 27.43
N VAL A 228 -30.30 -19.43 26.24
CA VAL A 228 -31.10 -19.21 25.03
C VAL A 228 -31.62 -20.57 24.55
N GLY A 229 -32.90 -20.86 24.81
CA GLY A 229 -33.54 -22.12 24.40
C GLY A 229 -35.06 -22.03 24.35
N VAL A 230 -35.57 -21.78 23.14
CA VAL A 230 -37.00 -21.67 22.80
C VAL A 230 -37.66 -23.05 22.65
N ASN A 231 -38.73 -23.36 23.39
CA ASN A 231 -39.88 -24.19 22.97
C ASN A 231 -40.95 -24.24 24.10
N LYS A 232 -42.09 -23.54 24.00
CA LYS A 232 -43.41 -23.90 23.40
C LYS A 232 -44.25 -24.90 24.22
N VAL A 233 -45.57 -24.70 24.15
CA VAL A 233 -46.71 -25.58 24.54
C VAL A 233 -47.25 -25.31 25.97
N THR A 234 -48.52 -25.03 26.29
CA THR A 234 -49.80 -24.74 25.60
C THR A 234 -50.79 -24.17 26.64
N ARG A 235 -51.62 -23.19 26.23
CA ARG A 235 -53.08 -23.04 26.43
C ARG A 235 -53.77 -23.99 27.45
N LYS A 236 -54.57 -23.50 28.42
CA LYS A 236 -56.06 -23.32 28.34
C LYS A 236 -56.74 -23.06 29.72
N GLU A 237 -57.74 -22.14 29.71
CA GLU A 237 -58.92 -21.97 30.60
C GLU A 237 -58.70 -21.58 32.08
N SER A 238 -59.49 -20.73 32.75
CA SER A 238 -60.71 -19.90 32.50
C SER A 238 -60.66 -18.74 33.54
N ASP A 239 -61.23 -17.55 33.35
CA ASP A 239 -62.64 -17.17 33.11
C ASP A 239 -62.74 -15.85 32.31
#